data_AF-A0A9X2T2I5-F1
#
_entry.id   AF-A0A9X2T2I5-F1
#
_cell.length_a   1.000
_cell.length_b   1.000
_cell.length_c   1.000
_cell.angle_alpha   90.00
_cell.angle_beta   90.00
_cell.angle_gamma   90.00
#
_symmetry.space_group_name_H-M   'P 1'
#
loop_
_entity.id
_entity.type
_entity.pdbx_description
1 polymer ?
#
loop_
_entity_poly.entity_id
_entity_poly.type
_entity_poly.pdbx_seq_one_letter_code
_entity_poly.pdbx_strand_id
1 'polypeptide(L)'
;MTISYTYSLSGYRDTSDVPDLFASQYFFKAPNDKVAEPSAYMEVSMSFADTKPLFDYLGYSQHDVSELMEVDPSTLSRWKKEDKTLTRLLTKSIMDMDKIVFKGVRIFGSEALFSEWLHTSNVSLGDRIPADMMRDPYGLELVEEALEALSWGNFM
;
A
#
# COMPACT_ATOMS: atom_id res chain seq x y z
N MET A 1 16.80 -26.84 18.51
CA MET A 1 16.12 -26.14 19.62
C MET A 1 15.50 -24.90 19.02
N THR A 2 14.23 -25.00 18.60
CA THR A 2 13.54 -23.96 17.84
C THR A 2 13.16 -22.84 18.79
N ILE A 3 13.73 -21.65 18.56
CA ILE A 3 13.47 -20.46 19.37
C ILE A 3 12.30 -19.74 18.72
N SER A 4 11.12 -19.85 19.33
CA SER A 4 9.95 -19.06 18.96
C SER A 4 10.18 -17.62 19.39
N TYR A 5 10.28 -16.69 18.44
CA TYR A 5 10.28 -15.27 18.76
C TYR A 5 8.86 -14.72 18.71
N THR A 6 8.37 -14.31 19.88
CA THR A 6 7.16 -13.52 20.05
C THR A 6 7.42 -12.11 19.57
N TYR A 7 6.65 -11.65 18.57
CA TYR A 7 6.69 -10.26 18.11
C TYR A 7 6.17 -9.34 19.23
N SER A 8 7.04 -8.46 19.72
CA SER A 8 6.71 -7.40 20.66
C SER A 8 6.36 -6.14 19.86
N LEU A 9 5.09 -5.73 19.89
CA LEU A 9 4.66 -4.37 19.55
C LEU A 9 5.30 -3.41 20.56
N SER A 10 6.41 -2.77 20.19
CA SER A 10 7.03 -1.76 21.03
C SER A 10 7.52 -0.58 20.21
N GLY A 11 6.86 0.56 20.44
CA GLY A 11 7.52 1.86 20.41
C GLY A 11 7.50 2.54 19.05
N TYR A 12 6.40 3.24 18.79
CA TYR A 12 6.46 4.52 18.11
C TYR A 12 7.48 5.41 18.84
N ARG A 13 8.63 5.64 18.19
CA ARG A 13 9.61 6.67 18.57
C ARG A 13 10.16 7.29 17.30
N ASP A 14 9.62 8.47 17.00
CA ASP A 14 10.23 9.62 16.35
C ASP A 14 11.70 9.47 15.89
N THR A 15 11.89 9.46 14.57
CA THR A 15 13.01 10.12 13.89
C THR A 15 12.49 10.68 12.56
N SER A 16 11.99 11.92 12.60
CA SER A 16 12.01 12.92 11.53
C SER A 16 12.45 12.47 10.11
N ASP A 17 11.47 12.36 9.23
CA ASP A 17 11.46 12.90 7.85
C ASP A 17 12.48 12.42 6.81
N VAL A 18 12.94 11.17 6.90
CA VAL A 18 13.59 10.53 5.75
C VAL A 18 13.04 9.12 5.55
N PRO A 19 12.30 8.84 4.46
CA PRO A 19 11.97 7.48 4.06
C PRO A 19 13.27 6.68 3.91
N ASP A 20 13.36 5.53 4.58
CA ASP A 20 14.49 4.63 4.44
C ASP A 20 14.73 4.33 2.96
N LEU A 21 15.91 4.72 2.44
CA LEU A 21 16.24 4.62 1.02
C LEU A 21 16.26 3.16 0.52
N PHE A 22 16.30 2.19 1.42
CA PHE A 22 16.25 0.75 1.14
C PHE A 22 14.89 0.10 1.43
N ALA A 23 13.92 0.83 1.98
CA ALA A 23 12.57 0.31 2.11
C ALA A 23 11.91 0.21 0.72
N SER A 24 11.20 -0.89 0.46
CA SER A 24 10.36 -1.05 -0.72
C SER A 24 8.87 -0.85 -0.42
N GLN A 25 8.52 -0.64 0.85
CA GLN A 25 7.16 -0.62 1.39
C GLN A 25 7.06 0.45 2.48
N TYR A 26 5.95 1.20 2.50
CA TYR A 26 5.75 2.34 3.40
C TYR A 26 5.05 1.91 4.70
N PHE A 27 3.90 1.26 4.56
CA PHE A 27 3.13 0.73 5.69
C PHE A 27 3.56 -0.70 6.06
N PHE A 28 4.01 -1.50 5.09
CA PHE A 28 4.35 -2.91 5.32
C PHE A 28 5.85 -3.15 5.26
N LYS A 29 6.61 -2.84 6.32
CA LYS A 29 8.05 -3.13 6.32
C LYS A 29 8.30 -4.64 6.17
N ALA A 30 8.91 -5.04 5.05
CA ALA A 30 9.46 -6.38 4.89
C ALA A 30 10.51 -6.62 5.99
N PRO A 31 10.63 -7.86 6.52
CA PRO A 31 11.71 -8.19 7.44
C PRO A 31 13.03 -7.83 6.77
N ASN A 32 13.80 -7.00 7.48
CA ASN A 32 15.04 -6.38 7.03
C ASN A 32 16.07 -7.47 6.68
N ASP A 33 16.10 -7.90 5.42
CA ASP A 33 17.21 -8.66 4.88
C ASP A 33 17.55 -8.18 3.48
N LYS A 34 18.85 -7.95 3.29
CA LYS A 34 19.43 -7.37 2.08
C LYS A 34 18.99 -8.21 0.89
N VAL A 35 18.45 -7.55 -0.14
CA VAL A 35 17.99 -8.17 -1.40
C VAL A 35 17.03 -9.35 -1.16
N ALA A 36 15.79 -9.05 -0.79
CA ALA A 36 14.72 -10.02 -0.84
C ALA A 36 14.51 -10.49 -2.30
N GLU A 37 14.86 -11.75 -2.56
CA GLU A 37 14.52 -12.48 -3.79
C GLU A 37 13.03 -12.27 -4.12
N PRO A 38 12.63 -12.06 -5.39
CA PRO A 38 11.23 -11.87 -5.79
C PRO A 38 10.25 -12.97 -5.32
N SER A 39 10.77 -14.13 -4.89
CA SER A 39 10.01 -15.23 -4.30
C SER A 39 9.65 -15.03 -2.82
N ALA A 40 10.32 -14.13 -2.07
CA ALA A 40 10.01 -13.91 -0.66
C ALA A 40 8.64 -13.24 -0.45
N TYR A 41 8.19 -12.44 -1.41
CA TYR A 41 6.84 -11.84 -1.42
C TYR A 41 5.72 -12.91 -1.50
N MET A 42 6.05 -14.11 -1.94
CA MET A 42 5.09 -15.19 -2.19
C MET A 42 4.72 -15.99 -0.94
N GLU A 43 5.46 -15.84 0.15
CA GLU A 43 5.21 -16.51 1.43
C GLU A 43 4.58 -15.59 2.49
N VAL A 44 4.41 -14.30 2.19
CA VAL A 44 3.81 -13.37 3.15
C VAL A 44 2.31 -13.62 3.24
N SER A 45 1.88 -14.21 4.36
CA SER A 45 0.48 -14.19 4.79
C SER A 45 0.19 -12.84 5.45
N MET A 46 -0.70 -12.05 4.85
CA MET A 46 -1.13 -10.76 5.39
C MET A 46 -2.50 -10.92 6.04
N SER A 47 -2.66 -10.38 7.25
CA SER A 47 -3.97 -10.33 7.89
C SER A 47 -4.76 -9.11 7.43
N PHE A 48 -6.09 -9.20 7.42
CA PHE A 48 -6.92 -8.06 7.08
C PHE A 48 -6.68 -6.86 7.99
N ALA A 49 -6.43 -7.06 9.30
CA ALA A 49 -6.16 -5.96 10.22
C ALA A 49 -4.94 -5.13 9.83
N ASP A 50 -3.90 -5.78 9.26
CA ASP A 50 -2.66 -5.12 8.87
C ASP A 50 -2.90 -4.11 7.73
N THR A 51 -3.92 -4.33 6.90
CA THR A 51 -4.22 -3.51 5.73
C THR A 51 -4.90 -2.18 6.04
N LYS A 52 -5.43 -2.05 7.26
CA LYS A 52 -6.24 -0.89 7.67
C LYS A 52 -5.51 0.46 7.50
N PRO A 53 -4.23 0.62 7.90
CA PRO A 53 -3.54 1.91 7.77
C PRO A 53 -3.41 2.37 6.33
N LEU A 54 -3.15 1.45 5.39
CA LEU A 54 -3.09 1.76 3.96
C LEU A 54 -4.47 2.23 3.47
N PHE A 55 -5.54 1.50 3.78
CA PHE A 55 -6.88 1.87 3.33
C PHE A 55 -7.36 3.18 3.93
N ASP A 56 -7.02 3.46 5.19
CA ASP A 56 -7.32 4.75 5.82
C ASP A 56 -6.57 5.89 5.11
N TYR A 57 -5.29 5.68 4.75
CA TYR A 57 -4.47 6.66 4.02
C TYR A 57 -5.00 6.93 2.60
N LEU A 58 -5.46 5.87 1.91
CA LEU A 58 -6.07 5.96 0.57
C LEU A 58 -7.50 6.50 0.60
N GLY A 59 -8.08 6.74 1.77
CA GLY A 59 -9.45 7.24 1.91
C GLY A 59 -10.54 6.23 1.53
N TYR A 60 -10.22 4.93 1.52
CA TYR A 60 -11.17 3.89 1.09
C TYR A 60 -12.27 3.67 2.12
N SER A 61 -13.52 3.70 1.66
CA SER A 61 -14.68 3.34 2.46
C SER A 61 -14.81 1.81 2.59
N GLN A 62 -15.71 1.36 3.47
CA GLN A 62 -16.03 -0.06 3.58
C GLN A 62 -16.56 -0.65 2.26
N HIS A 63 -17.25 0.17 1.46
CA HIS A 63 -17.74 -0.23 0.14
C HIS A 63 -16.56 -0.45 -0.81
N ASP A 64 -15.63 0.50 -0.87
CA ASP A 64 -14.47 0.44 -1.76
C ASP A 64 -13.57 -0.76 -1.45
N VAL A 65 -13.36 -1.04 -0.15
CA VAL A 65 -12.62 -2.23 0.29
C VAL A 65 -13.38 -3.51 -0.06
N SER A 66 -14.72 -3.51 0.00
CA SER A 66 -15.51 -4.69 -0.36
C SER A 66 -15.44 -5.00 -1.85
N GLU A 67 -15.43 -3.98 -2.71
CA GLU A 67 -15.21 -4.11 -4.15
C GLU A 67 -13.81 -4.63 -4.46
N LEU A 68 -12.77 -4.03 -3.86
CA LEU A 68 -11.38 -4.46 -4.03
C LEU A 68 -11.17 -5.93 -3.62
N MET A 69 -11.86 -6.36 -2.57
CA MET A 69 -11.76 -7.72 -2.02
C MET A 69 -12.69 -8.72 -2.72
N GLU A 70 -13.51 -8.27 -3.68
CA GLU A 70 -14.55 -9.05 -4.36
C GLU A 70 -15.50 -9.80 -3.39
N VAL A 71 -15.84 -9.15 -2.28
CA VAL A 71 -16.76 -9.70 -1.27
C VAL A 71 -17.88 -8.73 -0.94
N ASP A 72 -19.00 -9.27 -0.47
CA ASP A 72 -20.07 -8.41 0.02
C ASP A 72 -19.67 -7.72 1.35
N PRO A 73 -20.27 -6.55 1.68
CA PRO A 73 -19.96 -5.82 2.91
C PRO A 73 -20.18 -6.62 4.19
N SER A 74 -21.11 -7.60 4.19
CA SER A 74 -21.40 -8.43 5.37
C SER A 74 -20.31 -9.47 5.61
N THR A 75 -19.75 -10.03 4.54
CA THR A 75 -18.56 -10.91 4.56
C THR A 75 -17.32 -10.14 4.99
N LEU A 76 -17.12 -8.92 4.48
CA LEU A 76 -16.01 -8.06 4.90
C LEU A 76 -16.07 -7.72 6.39
N SER A 77 -17.27 -7.42 6.91
CA SER A 77 -17.49 -7.18 8.34
C SER A 77 -17.15 -8.38 9.22
N ARG A 78 -17.37 -9.61 8.73
CA ARG A 78 -16.94 -10.84 9.42
C ARG A 78 -15.43 -11.00 9.38
N TRP A 79 -14.79 -10.79 8.24
CA TRP A 79 -13.32 -10.90 8.13
C TRP A 79 -12.60 -9.93 9.05
N LYS A 80 -13.16 -8.73 9.23
CA LYS A 80 -12.67 -7.75 10.21
C LYS A 80 -12.77 -8.23 11.66
N LYS A 81 -13.74 -9.08 12.00
CA LYS A 81 -13.92 -9.66 13.34
C LYS A 81 -13.07 -10.92 13.56
N GLU A 82 -12.89 -11.69 12.51
CA GLU A 82 -12.20 -13.00 12.54
C GLU A 82 -10.71 -12.90 12.21
N ASP A 83 -10.21 -11.69 11.93
CA ASP A 83 -8.83 -11.40 11.52
C ASP A 83 -8.34 -12.33 10.40
N LYS A 84 -9.14 -12.37 9.33
CA LYS A 84 -8.94 -13.35 8.27
C LYS A 84 -7.63 -13.10 7.51
N THR A 85 -6.86 -14.16 7.28
CA THR A 85 -5.72 -14.16 6.36
C THR A 85 -6.18 -13.96 4.91
N LEU A 86 -5.55 -13.01 4.22
CA LEU A 86 -5.83 -12.70 2.83
C LEU A 86 -5.27 -13.75 1.87
N THR A 87 -5.89 -13.86 0.70
CA THR A 87 -5.35 -14.71 -0.36
C THR A 87 -4.06 -14.11 -0.89
N ARG A 88 -3.17 -14.95 -1.42
CA ARG A 88 -1.90 -14.51 -1.96
C ARG A 88 -2.04 -13.45 -3.06
N LEU A 89 -3.09 -13.53 -3.88
CA LEU A 89 -3.36 -12.54 -4.93
C LEU A 89 -3.70 -11.18 -4.33
N LEU A 90 -4.61 -11.14 -3.33
CA LEU A 90 -4.99 -9.92 -2.63
C LEU A 90 -3.81 -9.31 -1.88
N THR A 91 -3.05 -10.14 -1.16
CA THR A 91 -1.83 -9.70 -0.48
C THR A 91 -0.86 -9.05 -1.45
N LYS A 92 -0.66 -9.64 -2.63
CA LYS A 92 0.19 -9.05 -3.67
C LYS A 92 -0.34 -7.68 -4.12
N SER A 93 -1.62 -7.57 -4.47
CA SER A 93 -2.20 -6.29 -4.93
C SER A 93 -2.04 -5.20 -3.88
N ILE A 94 -2.26 -5.52 -2.60
CA ILE A 94 -2.12 -4.57 -1.49
C ILE A 94 -0.66 -4.16 -1.27
N MET A 95 0.28 -5.10 -1.39
CA MET A 95 1.70 -4.77 -1.36
C MET A 95 2.12 -3.89 -2.53
N ASP A 96 1.56 -4.11 -3.71
CA ASP A 96 1.86 -3.30 -4.88
C ASP A 96 1.30 -1.86 -4.73
N MET A 97 0.12 -1.70 -4.12
CA MET A 97 -0.39 -0.39 -3.68
C MET A 97 0.57 0.29 -2.69
N ASP A 98 1.05 -0.43 -1.68
CA ASP A 98 1.97 0.13 -0.69
C ASP A 98 3.33 0.54 -1.28
N LYS A 99 3.83 -0.21 -2.27
CA LYS A 99 5.03 0.18 -3.05
C LYS A 99 4.80 1.49 -3.81
N ILE A 100 3.63 1.66 -4.42
CA ILE A 100 3.24 2.89 -5.11
C ILE A 100 3.18 4.05 -4.11
N VAL A 101 2.61 3.83 -2.92
CA VAL A 101 2.61 4.85 -1.88
C VAL A 101 4.03 5.22 -1.46
N PHE A 102 4.89 4.24 -1.22
CA PHE A 102 6.29 4.48 -0.89
C PHE A 102 7.01 5.31 -1.97
N LYS A 103 6.86 4.92 -3.24
CA LYS A 103 7.43 5.65 -4.40
C LYS A 103 6.88 7.08 -4.47
N GLY A 104 5.57 7.25 -4.32
CA GLY A 104 4.90 8.54 -4.34
C GLY A 104 5.40 9.47 -3.23
N VAL A 105 5.39 9.03 -1.97
CA VAL A 105 5.91 9.82 -0.85
C VAL A 105 7.37 10.21 -1.07
N ARG A 106 8.20 9.33 -1.65
CA ARG A 106 9.59 9.65 -2.00
C ARG A 106 9.67 10.75 -3.07
N ILE A 107 8.86 10.67 -4.13
CA ILE A 107 8.88 11.65 -5.25
C ILE A 107 8.38 13.02 -4.78
N PHE A 108 7.29 13.05 -4.02
CA PHE A 108 6.67 14.29 -3.53
C PHE A 108 7.36 14.85 -2.28
N GLY A 109 8.16 14.04 -1.57
CA GLY A 109 8.89 14.43 -0.37
C GLY A 109 8.04 14.57 0.90
N SER A 110 6.72 14.37 0.81
CA SER A 110 5.81 14.41 1.96
C SER A 110 4.58 13.54 1.69
N GLU A 111 4.16 12.83 2.73
CA GLU A 111 2.93 12.04 2.74
C GLU A 111 1.70 12.91 2.45
N ALA A 112 1.66 14.13 2.99
CA ALA A 112 0.54 15.05 2.76
C ALA A 112 0.45 15.49 1.29
N LEU A 113 1.58 15.81 0.66
CA LEU A 113 1.63 16.23 -0.75
C LEU A 113 1.24 15.10 -1.69
N PHE A 114 1.71 13.88 -1.40
CA PHE A 114 1.32 12.72 -2.19
C PHE A 114 -0.15 12.38 -1.99
N SER A 115 -0.67 12.49 -0.76
CA SER A 115 -2.11 12.31 -0.48
C SER A 115 -2.97 13.32 -1.24
N GLU A 116 -2.56 14.59 -1.31
CA GLU A 116 -3.24 15.61 -2.11
C GLU A 116 -3.28 15.22 -3.60
N TRP A 117 -2.16 14.77 -4.15
CA TRP A 117 -2.10 14.31 -5.54
C TRP A 117 -2.99 13.09 -5.78
N LEU A 118 -3.01 12.13 -4.86
CA LEU A 118 -3.86 10.93 -4.94
C LEU A 118 -5.35 11.24 -4.99
N HIS A 119 -5.78 12.33 -4.35
CA HIS A 119 -7.17 12.76 -4.28
C HIS A 119 -7.52 13.87 -5.30
N THR A 120 -6.56 14.27 -6.13
CA THR A 120 -6.75 15.29 -7.17
C THR A 120 -6.97 14.63 -8.51
N SER A 121 -7.94 15.14 -9.28
CA SER A 121 -8.16 14.70 -10.67
C SER A 121 -6.92 14.98 -11.52
N ASN A 122 -6.43 13.96 -12.21
CA ASN A 122 -5.22 14.06 -13.01
C ASN A 122 -5.54 13.95 -14.51
N VAL A 123 -5.23 15.01 -15.27
CA VAL A 123 -5.44 15.09 -16.72
C VAL A 123 -4.74 13.95 -17.46
N SER A 124 -3.52 13.59 -17.05
CA SER A 124 -2.75 12.48 -17.65
C SER A 124 -3.39 11.10 -17.41
N LEU A 125 -4.29 10.99 -16.44
CA LEU A 125 -5.05 9.77 -16.15
C LEU A 125 -6.49 9.82 -16.67
N GLY A 126 -6.80 10.80 -17.52
CA GLY A 126 -8.13 11.02 -18.10
C GLY A 126 -9.10 11.69 -17.12
N ASP A 127 -8.63 12.67 -16.36
CA ASP A 127 -9.38 13.42 -15.34
C ASP A 127 -9.95 12.54 -14.20
N ARG A 128 -9.30 11.41 -13.95
CA ARG A 128 -9.65 10.47 -12.87
C ARG A 128 -8.80 10.71 -11.63
N ILE A 129 -9.34 10.29 -10.49
CA ILE A 129 -8.68 10.35 -9.18
C ILE A 129 -7.76 9.13 -9.05
N PRO A 130 -6.44 9.30 -8.84
CA PRO A 130 -5.50 8.19 -8.72
C PRO A 130 -5.86 7.19 -7.62
N ALA A 131 -6.33 7.66 -6.45
CA ALA A 131 -6.78 6.80 -5.36
C ALA A 131 -7.86 5.81 -5.81
N ASP A 132 -8.84 6.27 -6.58
CA ASP A 132 -9.91 5.40 -7.07
C ASP A 132 -9.42 4.38 -8.09
N MET A 133 -8.46 4.77 -8.93
CA MET A 133 -7.89 3.90 -9.95
C MET A 133 -7.08 2.74 -9.38
N MET A 134 -6.41 2.94 -8.25
CA MET A 134 -5.59 1.90 -7.62
C MET A 134 -6.41 0.69 -7.14
N ARG A 135 -7.74 0.76 -7.12
CA ARG A 135 -8.61 -0.38 -6.80
C ARG A 135 -8.62 -1.46 -7.87
N ASP A 136 -8.34 -1.08 -9.12
CA ASP A 136 -8.29 -1.99 -10.25
C ASP A 136 -6.82 -2.26 -10.63
N PRO A 137 -6.43 -3.52 -10.95
CA PRO A 137 -5.05 -3.84 -11.32
C PRO A 137 -4.51 -2.99 -12.49
N TYR A 138 -5.35 -2.69 -13.49
CA TYR A 138 -4.94 -1.85 -14.62
C TYR A 138 -4.82 -0.38 -14.21
N GLY A 139 -5.72 0.11 -13.36
CA GLY A 139 -5.60 1.46 -12.81
C GLY A 139 -4.37 1.64 -11.92
N LEU A 140 -3.98 0.62 -11.17
CA LEU A 140 -2.75 0.57 -10.37
C LEU A 140 -1.50 0.74 -11.24
N GLU A 141 -1.40 0.01 -12.35
CA GLU A 141 -0.29 0.13 -13.32
C GLU A 141 -0.22 1.53 -13.95
N LEU A 142 -1.36 2.13 -14.30
CA LEU A 142 -1.40 3.50 -14.83
C LEU A 142 -0.94 4.56 -13.82
N VAL A 143 -1.29 4.38 -12.54
CA VAL A 143 -0.84 5.28 -11.47
C VAL A 143 0.68 5.14 -11.26
N GLU A 144 1.21 3.92 -11.33
CA GLU A 144 2.66 3.68 -11.29
C GLU A 144 3.38 4.36 -12.46
N GLU A 145 2.89 4.20 -13.70
CA GLU A 145 3.48 4.84 -14.88
C GLU A 145 3.45 6.37 -14.77
N ALA A 146 2.35 6.94 -14.27
CA ALA A 146 2.25 8.38 -14.03
C ALA A 146 3.25 8.88 -12.98
N LEU A 147 3.47 8.12 -11.91
CA LEU A 147 4.51 8.43 -10.92
C LEU A 147 5.92 8.32 -11.51
N GLU A 148 6.18 7.31 -12.32
CA GLU A 148 7.46 7.18 -13.01
C GLU A 148 7.70 8.40 -13.91
N ALA A 149 6.72 8.79 -14.73
CA ALA A 149 6.80 9.99 -15.56
C ALA A 149 7.10 11.26 -14.75
N LEU A 150 6.47 11.43 -13.57
CA LEU A 150 6.78 12.53 -12.65
C LEU A 150 8.23 12.48 -12.14
N SER A 151 8.74 11.28 -11.84
CA SER A 151 10.12 11.09 -11.36
C SER A 151 11.19 11.45 -12.38
N TRP A 152 10.91 11.29 -13.68
CA TRP A 152 11.84 11.60 -14.77
C TRP A 152 11.91 13.10 -15.14
N GLY A 153 11.10 13.96 -14.49
CA GLY A 153 11.32 15.41 -14.49
C GLY A 153 10.21 16.27 -15.07
N ASN A 154 8.96 16.09 -14.65
CA ASN A 154 7.89 17.04 -14.99
C ASN A 154 7.59 18.02 -13.85
N PHE A 155 8.52 18.96 -13.61
CA PHE A 155 8.11 20.34 -13.40
C PHE A 155 7.76 20.88 -14.79
N MET A 156 6.48 20.97 -15.12
CA MET A 156 6.00 21.91 -16.14
C MET A 156 5.39 23.11 -15.43
#